data_AF-A0A518HKE3-F1
#
_entry.id   AF-A0A518HKE3-F1
#
_cell.length_a   1.000
_cell.length_b   1.000
_cell.length_c   1.000
_cell.angle_alpha   90.00
_cell.angle_beta   90.00
_cell.angle_gamma   90.00
#
_symmetry.space_group_name_H-M   'P 1'
#
loop_
_entity.id
_entity.type
_entity.pdbx_description
1 polymer ?
#
loop_
_entity_poly.entity_id
_entity_poly.type
_entity_poly.pdbx_seq_one_letter_code
_entity_poly.pdbx_strand_id
1 'polypeptide(L)'
;MRLALLFTATISSLGCMAESAPSCRSIEHAQSKGVLIASYPLDQDAELPPYRIKEVWIENDRNLVVRLDGPHVDDEPRVNVRGLDRFAYRTIWSEPNGPPYEIWTLPGSPPDSIVLEREGNVIELAIQR
;
A
#
# COMPACT_ATOMS: atom_id res chain seq x y z
N MET A 1 -57.00 -24.92 22.80
CA MET A 1 -56.01 -24.24 21.93
C MET A 1 -54.77 -23.94 22.76
N ARG A 2 -53.65 -24.61 22.49
CA ARG A 2 -52.33 -24.24 23.03
C ARG A 2 -51.47 -23.87 21.83
N LEU A 3 -51.30 -22.58 21.59
CA LEU A 3 -50.54 -22.05 20.47
C LEU A 3 -49.06 -22.06 20.86
N ALA A 4 -48.27 -22.81 20.11
CA ALA A 4 -46.82 -22.88 20.23
C ALA A 4 -46.22 -21.50 19.95
N LEU A 5 -45.30 -21.05 20.81
CA LEU A 5 -44.51 -19.86 20.56
C LEU A 5 -43.09 -20.30 20.19
N LEU A 6 -42.78 -20.05 18.91
CA LEU A 6 -41.57 -20.44 18.22
C LEU A 6 -40.32 -19.85 18.87
N PHE A 7 -39.32 -20.73 18.94
CA PHE A 7 -37.90 -20.44 18.85
C PHE A 7 -37.59 -19.25 17.93
N THR A 8 -36.94 -18.22 18.45
CA THR A 8 -36.12 -17.31 17.64
C THR A 8 -34.75 -17.19 18.29
N ALA A 9 -33.87 -18.10 17.91
CA ALA A 9 -32.44 -17.97 18.16
C ALA A 9 -31.91 -16.88 17.21
N THR A 10 -31.69 -15.68 17.73
CA THR A 10 -30.91 -14.64 17.06
C THR A 10 -29.45 -15.08 17.03
N ILE A 11 -29.06 -15.75 15.95
CA ILE A 11 -27.66 -15.94 15.59
C ILE A 11 -27.15 -14.57 15.17
N SER A 12 -26.50 -13.87 16.08
CA SER A 12 -25.72 -12.68 15.78
C SER A 12 -24.53 -13.10 14.93
N SER A 13 -24.67 -12.99 13.60
CA SER A 13 -23.53 -12.97 12.70
C SER A 13 -22.70 -11.74 13.06
N LEU A 14 -21.67 -11.95 13.88
CA LEU A 14 -20.49 -11.08 13.94
C LEU A 14 -19.93 -11.06 12.51
N GLY A 15 -20.43 -10.13 11.71
CA GLY A 15 -19.87 -9.84 10.41
C GLY A 15 -18.40 -9.56 10.63
N CYS A 16 -17.54 -10.37 10.02
CA CYS A 16 -16.15 -9.98 9.81
C CYS A 16 -16.21 -8.57 9.19
N MET A 17 -15.87 -7.55 9.98
CA MET A 17 -15.62 -6.25 9.40
C MET A 17 -14.45 -6.49 8.45
N ALA A 18 -14.71 -6.42 7.15
CA ALA A 18 -13.66 -6.45 6.16
C ALA A 18 -12.71 -5.32 6.53
N GLU A 19 -11.53 -5.66 7.04
CA GLU A 19 -10.50 -4.68 7.32
C GLU A 19 -10.29 -3.91 6.02
N SER A 20 -10.58 -2.60 6.04
CA SER A 20 -10.27 -1.74 4.92
C SER A 20 -8.77 -1.79 4.70
N ALA A 21 -8.35 -1.98 3.44
CA ALA A 21 -6.94 -1.93 3.08
C ALA A 21 -6.28 -0.67 3.68
N PRO A 22 -5.03 -0.76 4.17
CA PRO A 22 -4.35 0.35 4.84
C PRO A 22 -4.01 1.51 3.89
N SER A 23 -4.23 1.34 2.58
CA SER A 23 -3.98 2.33 1.54
C SER A 23 -4.86 2.06 0.30
N CYS A 24 -4.94 3.01 -0.63
CA CYS A 24 -5.60 2.79 -1.91
C CYS A 24 -4.83 1.79 -2.77
N ARG A 25 -5.54 1.12 -3.69
CA ARG A 25 -4.94 0.14 -4.60
C ARG A 25 -4.18 0.72 -5.79
N SER A 26 -4.28 2.01 -6.07
CA SER A 26 -3.63 2.68 -7.20
C SER A 26 -3.63 4.20 -7.03
N ILE A 27 -2.83 4.90 -7.84
CA ILE A 27 -2.82 6.37 -7.89
C ILE A 27 -4.20 6.89 -8.30
N GLU A 28 -4.80 6.31 -9.34
CA GLU A 28 -6.14 6.67 -9.81
C GLU A 28 -7.19 6.49 -8.70
N HIS A 29 -7.10 5.42 -7.92
CA HIS A 29 -8.01 5.21 -6.79
C HIS A 29 -7.80 6.26 -5.69
N ALA A 30 -6.54 6.57 -5.34
CA ALA A 30 -6.22 7.62 -4.37
C ALA A 30 -6.72 9.01 -4.83
N GLN A 31 -6.56 9.31 -6.12
CA GLN A 31 -7.08 10.52 -6.73
C GLN A 31 -8.61 10.58 -6.68
N SER A 32 -9.29 9.49 -7.05
CA SER A 32 -10.77 9.42 -7.02
C SER A 32 -11.35 9.61 -5.61
N LYS A 33 -10.59 9.25 -4.57
CA LYS A 33 -10.94 9.42 -3.16
C LYS A 33 -10.55 10.79 -2.59
N GLY A 34 -9.81 11.61 -3.34
CA GLY A 34 -9.31 12.90 -2.88
C GLY A 34 -8.26 12.79 -1.76
N VAL A 35 -7.52 11.67 -1.71
CA VAL A 35 -6.48 11.42 -0.69
C VAL A 35 -5.06 11.42 -1.25
N LEU A 36 -4.91 11.53 -2.57
CA LEU A 36 -3.60 11.63 -3.22
C LEU A 36 -2.96 12.98 -2.92
N ILE A 37 -1.77 12.97 -2.32
CA ILE A 37 -0.97 14.17 -2.06
C ILE A 37 0.04 14.40 -3.19
N ALA A 38 0.75 13.35 -3.60
CA ALA A 38 1.78 13.42 -4.63
C ALA A 38 1.96 12.07 -5.32
N SER A 39 2.40 12.08 -6.58
CA SER A 39 2.78 10.88 -7.33
C SER A 39 4.18 11.02 -7.90
N TYR A 40 4.89 9.90 -7.98
CA TYR A 40 6.23 9.82 -8.54
C TYR A 40 6.14 8.95 -9.80
N PRO A 41 6.05 9.56 -10.99
CA PRO A 41 5.99 8.82 -12.23
C PRO A 41 7.23 7.95 -12.39
N LEU A 42 7.02 6.80 -13.02
CA LEU A 42 8.08 5.87 -13.37
C LEU A 42 8.47 6.10 -14.83
N ASP A 43 9.77 6.05 -15.11
CA ASP A 43 10.23 5.80 -16.47
C ASP A 43 9.87 4.37 -16.87
N GLN A 44 9.76 4.11 -18.17
CA GLN A 44 9.58 2.74 -18.67
C GLN A 44 10.76 1.88 -18.15
N ASP A 45 10.46 0.69 -17.62
CA ASP A 45 11.42 -0.29 -17.10
C ASP A 45 12.03 -0.02 -15.70
N ALA A 46 11.27 0.62 -14.79
CA ALA A 46 11.66 0.74 -13.37
C ALA A 46 11.70 -0.63 -12.65
N GLU A 47 12.84 -1.32 -12.71
CA GLU A 47 13.04 -2.67 -12.16
C GLU A 47 13.99 -2.70 -10.94
N LEU A 48 13.54 -3.35 -9.88
CA LEU A 48 14.34 -3.76 -8.71
C LEU A 48 14.22 -5.28 -8.55
N PRO A 49 14.97 -6.09 -9.33
CA PRO A 49 14.75 -7.54 -9.41
C PRO A 49 14.66 -8.24 -8.04
N PRO A 50 13.75 -9.20 -7.85
CA PRO A 50 12.80 -9.76 -8.84
C PRO A 50 11.51 -8.92 -9.02
N TYR A 51 11.48 -7.69 -8.52
CA TYR A 51 10.30 -6.83 -8.54
C TYR A 51 10.39 -5.79 -9.64
N ARG A 52 9.24 -5.43 -10.20
CA ARG A 52 9.08 -4.23 -11.03
C ARG A 52 8.22 -3.23 -10.28
N ILE A 53 8.61 -1.96 -10.27
CA ILE A 53 7.80 -0.91 -9.65
C ILE A 53 6.62 -0.61 -10.58
N LYS A 54 5.39 -0.57 -10.04
CA LYS A 54 4.18 -0.25 -10.82
C LYS A 54 3.75 1.19 -10.62
N GLU A 55 3.68 1.63 -9.38
CA GLU A 55 3.22 2.96 -8.99
C GLU A 55 3.88 3.36 -7.67
N VAL A 56 4.18 4.65 -7.52
CA VAL A 56 4.69 5.23 -6.27
C VAL A 56 3.96 6.53 -5.99
N TRP A 57 3.38 6.66 -4.80
CA TRP A 57 2.62 7.85 -4.43
C TRP A 57 2.58 8.09 -2.93
N ILE A 58 2.10 9.27 -2.55
CA ILE A 58 1.86 9.66 -1.17
C ILE A 58 0.38 9.92 -0.98
N GLU A 59 -0.19 9.33 0.07
CA GLU A 59 -1.56 9.55 0.51
C GLU A 59 -1.62 10.45 1.76
N ASN A 60 -2.83 10.76 2.19
CA ASN A 60 -3.13 11.27 3.52
C ASN A 60 -2.39 10.49 4.63
N ASP A 61 -2.20 11.14 5.77
CA ASP A 61 -1.35 10.66 6.86
C ASP A 61 0.14 10.49 6.50
N ARG A 62 0.53 11.00 5.32
CA ARG A 62 1.90 10.97 4.78
C ARG A 62 2.39 9.55 4.51
N ASN A 63 1.47 8.68 4.11
CA ASN A 63 1.81 7.32 3.72
C ASN A 63 2.42 7.33 2.32
N LEU A 64 3.71 7.04 2.23
CA LEU A 64 4.38 6.68 1.00
C LEU A 64 4.05 5.22 0.68
N VAL A 65 3.50 5.00 -0.50
CA VAL A 65 3.08 3.69 -0.98
C VAL A 65 3.88 3.34 -2.21
N VAL A 66 4.52 2.17 -2.19
CA VAL A 66 5.23 1.60 -3.34
C VAL A 66 4.50 0.33 -3.75
N ARG A 67 3.89 0.34 -4.92
CA ARG A 67 3.19 -0.80 -5.50
C ARG A 67 4.13 -1.55 -6.43
N LEU A 68 4.26 -2.85 -6.22
CA LEU A 68 5.23 -3.71 -6.87
C LEU A 68 4.55 -4.78 -7.71
N ASP A 69 5.22 -5.27 -8.74
CA ASP A 69 4.88 -6.48 -9.48
C ASP A 69 5.97 -7.51 -9.19
N GLY A 70 5.60 -8.69 -8.70
CA GLY A 70 6.56 -9.73 -8.33
C GLY A 70 6.06 -10.68 -7.25
N PRO A 71 6.95 -11.52 -6.68
CA PRO A 71 6.58 -12.52 -5.69
C PRO A 71 5.96 -11.94 -4.42
N HIS A 72 4.89 -12.57 -3.92
CA HIS A 72 4.40 -12.27 -2.57
C HIS A 72 5.30 -12.93 -1.54
N VAL A 73 5.67 -12.17 -0.51
CA VAL A 73 6.42 -12.66 0.66
C VAL A 73 5.80 -12.11 1.93
N ASP A 74 5.90 -12.85 3.03
CA ASP A 74 5.34 -12.43 4.32
C ASP A 74 6.34 -11.59 5.16
N ASP A 75 7.59 -11.48 4.70
CA ASP A 75 8.67 -10.78 5.40
C ASP A 75 9.03 -9.43 4.72
N GLU A 76 9.26 -8.40 5.54
CA GLU A 76 9.39 -6.99 5.14
C GLU A 76 10.81 -6.43 5.31
N PRO A 77 11.21 -5.37 4.57
CA PRO A 77 10.58 -4.81 3.36
C PRO A 77 11.24 -5.34 2.07
N ARG A 78 10.46 -5.46 0.97
CA ARG A 78 10.99 -5.93 -0.34
C ARG A 78 11.93 -4.94 -1.00
N VAL A 79 11.63 -3.65 -0.86
CA VAL A 79 12.42 -2.51 -1.35
C VAL A 79 12.66 -1.57 -0.17
N ASN A 80 13.80 -0.90 -0.14
CA ASN A 80 14.09 0.13 0.85
C ASN A 80 13.89 1.51 0.23
N VAL A 81 13.51 2.48 1.06
CA VAL A 81 13.47 3.90 0.67
C VAL A 81 14.65 4.59 1.35
N ARG A 82 15.58 5.13 0.55
CA ARG A 82 16.76 5.80 1.10
C ARG A 82 16.33 6.96 2.00
N GLY A 83 16.90 7.03 3.20
CA GLY A 83 16.59 8.07 4.19
C GLY A 83 15.36 7.77 5.06
N LEU A 84 14.62 6.69 4.80
CA LEU A 84 13.62 6.16 5.72
C LEU A 84 14.18 4.92 6.41
N ASP A 85 14.01 4.86 7.73
CA ASP A 85 14.42 3.72 8.52
C ASP A 85 13.26 2.74 8.75
N ARG A 86 13.55 1.64 9.48
CA ARG A 86 12.54 0.64 9.85
C ARG A 86 11.40 1.16 10.71
N PHE A 87 11.54 2.33 11.36
CA PHE A 87 10.48 2.91 12.18
C PHE A 87 9.48 3.70 11.33
N ALA A 88 9.93 4.21 10.18
CA ALA A 88 9.05 4.77 9.16
C ALA A 88 8.25 3.67 8.44
N TYR A 89 8.81 2.47 8.34
CA TYR A 89 8.14 1.32 7.73
C TYR A 89 6.87 0.92 8.51
N ARG A 90 5.77 0.65 7.80
CA ARG A 90 4.47 0.33 8.39
C ARG A 90 4.03 -1.10 8.17
N THR A 91 3.86 -1.49 6.91
CA THR A 91 3.22 -2.76 6.59
C THR A 91 3.36 -3.11 5.11
N ILE A 92 3.41 -4.42 4.85
CA ILE A 92 3.13 -5.05 3.57
C ILE A 92 1.62 -5.18 3.47
N TRP A 93 1.09 -4.84 2.31
CA TRP A 93 -0.27 -5.20 1.95
C TRP A 93 -0.30 -5.88 0.59
N SER A 94 -1.35 -6.64 0.30
CA SER A 94 -1.65 -7.08 -1.06
C SER A 94 -3.13 -7.39 -1.20
N GLU A 95 -3.74 -7.00 -2.33
CA GLU A 95 -5.08 -7.48 -2.66
C GLU A 95 -5.02 -8.99 -2.98
N PRO A 96 -6.13 -9.74 -2.80
CA PRO A 96 -6.19 -11.14 -3.24
C PRO A 96 -5.85 -11.26 -4.74
N ASN A 97 -4.73 -11.92 -5.06
CA ASN A 97 -4.16 -12.03 -6.41
C ASN A 97 -3.77 -10.70 -7.07
N GLY A 98 -3.66 -9.61 -6.31
CA GLY A 98 -3.22 -8.31 -6.79
C GLY A 98 -1.75 -8.03 -6.43
N PRO A 99 -1.13 -7.01 -7.03
CA PRO A 99 0.25 -6.64 -6.73
C PRO A 99 0.45 -6.30 -5.24
N PRO A 100 1.62 -6.62 -4.65
CA PRO A 100 1.95 -6.19 -3.30
C PRO A 100 2.23 -4.69 -3.21
N TYR A 101 2.01 -4.16 -2.01
CA TYR A 101 2.27 -2.79 -1.59
C TYR A 101 3.24 -2.82 -0.42
N GLU A 102 4.13 -1.84 -0.40
CA GLU A 102 4.97 -1.51 0.75
C GLU A 102 4.61 -0.10 1.19
N ILE A 103 4.40 0.10 2.50
CA ILE A 103 3.93 1.37 3.05
C ILE A 103 4.90 1.90 4.09
N TRP A 104 5.28 3.17 3.95
CA TRP A 104 6.05 3.94 4.94
C TRP A 104 5.30 5.20 5.34
N THR A 105 5.52 5.69 6.56
CA THR A 105 5.11 7.05 6.95
C THR A 105 6.28 8.01 6.80
N LEU A 106 6.09 9.08 6.02
CA LEU A 106 7.11 10.12 5.85
C LEU A 106 7.18 11.06 7.07
N PRO A 107 8.40 11.46 7.50
CA PRO A 107 8.58 12.33 8.66
C PRO A 107 8.18 13.79 8.39
N GLY A 108 8.06 14.20 7.13
CA GLY A 108 7.87 15.60 6.71
C GLY A 108 6.95 15.76 5.50
N SER A 109 7.16 16.83 4.74
CA SER A 109 6.50 17.05 3.45
C SER A 109 6.96 16.00 2.41
N PRO A 110 6.17 15.76 1.35
CA PRO A 110 6.62 15.01 0.19
C PRO A 110 7.98 15.52 -0.30
N PRO A 111 9.00 14.65 -0.42
CA PRO A 111 10.28 15.04 -1.01
C PRO A 111 10.14 15.27 -2.52
N ASP A 112 11.05 16.05 -3.11
CA ASP A 112 11.06 16.25 -4.56
C ASP A 112 11.56 15.02 -5.34
N SER A 113 12.30 14.12 -4.67
CA SER A 113 12.64 12.82 -5.22
C SER A 113 12.61 11.71 -4.15
N ILE A 114 12.40 10.49 -4.60
CA ILE A 114 12.44 9.27 -3.79
C ILE A 114 13.45 8.32 -4.42
N VAL A 115 14.33 7.76 -3.59
CA VAL A 115 15.28 6.74 -4.03
C VAL A 115 14.87 5.39 -3.45
N LEU A 116 14.52 4.46 -4.34
CA LEU A 116 14.19 3.08 -4.02
C LEU A 116 15.42 2.19 -4.22
N GLU A 117 15.67 1.26 -3.30
CA GLU A 117 16.87 0.42 -3.31
C GLU A 117 16.57 -1.03 -2.98
N ARG A 118 17.24 -1.94 -3.71
CA ARG A 118 17.23 -3.37 -3.40
C ARG A 118 18.50 -4.04 -3.92
N GLU A 119 19.22 -4.74 -3.04
CA GLU A 119 20.34 -5.61 -3.42
C GLU A 119 21.37 -4.95 -4.37
N GLY A 120 21.65 -3.65 -4.15
CA GLY A 120 22.56 -2.86 -4.98
C GLY A 120 21.94 -2.20 -6.21
N ASN A 121 20.70 -2.55 -6.57
CA ASN A 121 19.91 -1.85 -7.58
C ASN A 121 19.26 -0.61 -6.96
N VAL A 122 19.25 0.49 -7.70
CA VAL A 122 18.79 1.80 -7.23
C VAL A 122 17.97 2.46 -8.33
N ILE A 123 16.82 3.01 -7.96
CA ILE A 123 15.96 3.82 -8.82
C ILE A 123 15.69 5.13 -8.11
N GLU A 124 15.87 6.25 -8.80
CA GLU A 124 15.47 7.57 -8.32
C GLU A 124 14.25 8.05 -9.11
N LEU A 125 13.23 8.50 -8.40
CA LEU A 125 11.97 8.97 -8.96
C LEU A 125 11.76 10.43 -8.56
N ALA A 126 11.49 11.30 -9.52
CA ALA A 126 11.16 12.69 -9.26
C ALA A 126 9.65 12.87 -9.07
N ILE A 127 9.26 13.79 -8.19
CA ILE A 127 7.85 14.13 -7.96
C ILE A 127 7.23 14.75 -9.22
N GLN A 128 5.98 14.41 -9.50
CA GLN A 128 5.14 15.14 -10.45
C GLN A 128 4.10 15.94 -9.67
N ARG A 129 4.12 17.26 -9.88
CA ARG A 129 3.19 18.22 -9.26
C ARG A 129 2.12 18.66 -10.25
#